data_AF-A0A8D6SZF3-F1
#
_entry.id   AF-A0A8D6SZF3-F1
#
_cell.length_a   1.000
_cell.length_b   1.000
_cell.length_c   1.000
_cell.angle_alpha   90.00
_cell.angle_beta   90.00
_cell.angle_gamma   90.00
#
_symmetry.space_group_name_H-M   'P 1'
#
loop_
_entity.id
_entity.type
_entity.pdbx_description
1 polymer ?
#
loop_
_entity_poly.entity_id
_entity_poly.type
_entity_poly.pdbx_seq_one_letter_code
_entity_poly.pdbx_strand_id
1 'polypeptide(L)'
;MSAIKNGIINTYEAAKYCQSINETSSSLIERKLSEFGPKKSKDGKFQIGYMLSFPLLSYVKMHNDGSYEIDKGIIRYRLKLLPDTKRQAVINLFSNYFSVSEGAKTEELISKIDGKHMMQLSNGIVPVDNYFSNKTYPWAINASNSLSDKIRKDAINEVLSQVCALDIVDQQKIRAVTVPGEVHYTFPDFFNGMGYRGEMQLTDYSENSIKRFRNYLFDKYKNIKSLNDTLGSEYRSFNEINPPSKNINTVHLNNFFEHLDYASSGRLAIYGWAAGNGQGPAKVRIFIDGKDVGYAESGLSRMDVYQAIPTLGTSAVGYRYYLDFRKMSKGIHVVDVVHDDNGKLTLMKSVDVPVMDRQQTKPVRVGEGIKLPEEKSMKFWNDYPETLQPVYYNPFSEEFYNVRKKR
;
A
#
# COMPACT_ATOMS: atom_id res chain seq x y z
N MET A 1 32.42 13.51 1.09
CA MET A 1 33.38 12.55 1.67
C MET A 1 33.88 13.02 3.03
N SER A 2 33.99 14.32 3.25
CA SER A 2 34.57 14.88 4.47
C SER A 2 33.82 14.55 5.76
N ALA A 3 32.47 14.53 5.76
CA ALA A 3 31.71 14.10 6.94
C ALA A 3 32.10 12.69 7.43
N ILE A 4 32.19 11.72 6.50
CA ILE A 4 32.59 10.33 6.80
C ILE A 4 34.01 10.29 7.37
N LYS A 5 34.95 11.06 6.79
CA LYS A 5 36.34 11.14 7.27
C LYS A 5 36.45 11.71 8.69
N ASN A 6 35.52 12.57 9.09
CA ASN A 6 35.44 13.13 10.44
C ASN A 6 34.60 12.27 11.40
N GLY A 7 34.23 11.04 11.00
CA GLY A 7 33.45 10.14 11.85
C GLY A 7 31.99 10.56 12.07
N ILE A 8 31.47 11.49 11.28
CA ILE A 8 30.08 11.94 11.40
C ILE A 8 29.16 10.86 10.81
N ILE A 9 28.43 10.17 11.68
CA ILE A 9 27.52 9.08 11.33
C ILE A 9 26.06 9.54 11.19
N ASN A 10 25.67 10.60 11.88
CA ASN A 10 24.31 11.13 11.80
C ASN A 10 24.10 11.90 10.48
N THR A 11 23.02 11.59 9.77
CA THR A 11 22.75 12.17 8.45
C THR A 11 22.47 13.67 8.49
N TYR A 12 21.81 14.18 9.53
CA TYR A 12 21.52 15.61 9.69
C TYR A 12 22.78 16.40 10.04
N GLU A 13 23.62 15.87 10.92
CA GLU A 13 24.92 16.47 11.24
C GLU A 13 25.84 16.47 10.03
N ALA A 14 25.89 15.36 9.28
CA ALA A 14 26.66 15.27 8.04
C ALA A 14 26.19 16.29 7.00
N ALA A 15 24.87 16.50 6.88
CA ALA A 15 24.32 17.52 5.98
C ALA A 15 24.72 18.94 6.42
N LYS A 16 24.58 19.28 7.71
CA LYS A 16 24.98 20.58 8.28
C LYS A 16 26.48 20.84 8.11
N TYR A 17 27.32 19.84 8.38
CA TYR A 17 28.77 19.93 8.22
C TYR A 17 29.18 20.12 6.76
N CYS A 18 28.67 19.28 5.83
CA CYS A 18 29.00 19.43 4.42
C CYS A 18 28.52 20.79 3.87
N GLN A 19 27.38 21.30 4.37
CA GLN A 19 26.89 22.64 4.02
C GLN A 19 27.82 23.74 4.52
N SER A 20 28.37 23.64 5.73
CA SER A 20 29.27 24.68 6.28
C SER A 20 30.60 24.79 5.52
N ILE A 21 31.07 23.68 4.94
CA ILE A 21 32.27 23.66 4.08
C ILE A 21 31.94 23.75 2.58
N ASN A 22 30.67 23.93 2.22
CA ASN A 22 30.19 24.03 0.85
C ASN A 22 30.57 22.84 -0.06
N GLU A 23 30.63 21.62 0.50
CA GLU A 23 30.98 20.37 -0.22
C GLU A 23 29.73 19.55 -0.53
N THR A 24 29.62 19.00 -1.74
CA THR A 24 28.53 18.06 -2.09
C THR A 24 28.99 16.60 -2.08
N SER A 25 28.05 15.67 -2.22
CA SER A 25 28.34 14.23 -2.33
C SER A 25 28.79 13.78 -3.73
N SER A 26 29.09 14.70 -4.65
CA SER A 26 29.41 14.40 -6.06
C SER A 26 30.55 13.38 -6.22
N SER A 27 31.66 13.57 -5.49
CA SER A 27 32.81 12.66 -5.49
C SER A 27 32.46 11.25 -4.98
N LEU A 28 31.59 11.17 -3.97
CA LEU A 28 31.13 9.91 -3.41
C LEU A 28 30.23 9.18 -4.41
N ILE A 29 29.31 9.90 -5.05
CA ILE A 29 28.42 9.36 -6.09
C ILE A 29 29.23 8.83 -7.27
N GLU A 30 30.18 9.61 -7.80
CA GLU A 30 30.99 9.18 -8.94
C GLU A 30 31.82 7.95 -8.61
N ARG A 31 32.45 7.91 -7.44
CA ARG A 31 33.22 6.74 -6.98
C ARG A 31 32.33 5.50 -6.89
N LYS A 32 31.19 5.60 -6.21
CA LYS A 32 30.30 4.45 -5.97
C LYS A 32 29.64 3.95 -7.25
N LEU A 33 29.18 4.86 -8.11
CA LEU A 33 28.54 4.47 -9.37
C LEU A 33 29.52 3.93 -10.41
N SER A 34 30.81 4.23 -10.30
CA SER A 34 31.84 3.65 -11.17
C SER A 34 32.16 2.19 -10.82
N GLU A 35 31.88 1.75 -9.59
CA GLU A 35 32.01 0.34 -9.18
C GLU A 35 31.02 -0.56 -9.95
N PHE A 36 29.89 -0.02 -10.41
CA PHE A 36 28.90 -0.75 -11.24
C PHE A 36 29.24 -0.77 -12.74
N GLY A 37 30.22 0.02 -13.18
CA GLY A 37 30.65 0.10 -14.57
C GLY A 37 30.52 1.49 -15.21
N PRO A 38 30.60 1.58 -16.55
CA PRO A 38 30.60 2.85 -17.26
C PRO A 38 29.25 3.58 -17.17
N LYS A 39 29.27 4.90 -17.35
CA LYS A 39 28.07 5.75 -17.32
C LYS A 39 27.00 5.33 -18.32
N LYS A 40 27.43 4.83 -19.48
CA LYS A 40 26.58 4.20 -20.49
C LYS A 40 27.11 2.80 -20.73
N SER A 41 26.20 1.84 -20.80
CA SER A 41 26.46 0.49 -21.29
C SER A 41 27.11 0.50 -22.68
N LYS A 42 27.87 -0.56 -23.01
CA LYS A 42 28.59 -0.66 -24.29
C LYS A 42 27.65 -0.62 -25.51
N ASP A 43 26.44 -1.15 -25.37
CA ASP A 43 25.39 -1.13 -26.41
C ASP A 43 24.50 0.12 -26.36
N GLY A 44 24.75 1.02 -25.40
CA GLY A 44 24.01 2.27 -25.24
C GLY A 44 22.59 2.12 -24.67
N LYS A 45 22.12 0.91 -24.33
CA LYS A 45 20.74 0.68 -23.88
C LYS A 45 20.47 1.18 -22.46
N PHE A 46 21.49 1.14 -21.61
CA PHE A 46 21.43 1.53 -20.21
C PHE A 46 22.36 2.70 -19.90
N GLN A 47 21.87 3.60 -19.05
CA GLN A 47 22.62 4.71 -18.49
C GLN A 47 22.47 4.74 -16.96
N ILE A 48 23.58 4.90 -16.25
CA ILE A 48 23.59 4.96 -14.78
C ILE A 48 23.59 6.41 -14.32
N GLY A 49 22.47 6.82 -13.72
CA GLY A 49 22.30 8.12 -13.06
C GLY A 49 22.20 7.98 -11.55
N TYR A 50 21.61 9.00 -10.90
CA TYR A 50 21.27 8.98 -9.48
C TYR A 50 19.90 9.61 -9.25
N MET A 51 19.31 9.34 -8.09
CA MET A 51 18.09 10.01 -7.66
C MET A 51 18.45 11.18 -6.74
N LEU A 52 18.03 12.38 -7.10
CA LEU A 52 18.12 13.58 -6.26
C LEU A 52 16.79 13.76 -5.54
N SER A 53 16.66 13.18 -4.36
CA SER A 53 15.42 13.26 -3.58
C SER A 53 15.30 14.60 -2.86
N PHE A 54 14.09 15.13 -2.69
CA PHE A 54 13.76 16.36 -1.96
C PHE A 54 12.68 16.06 -0.91
N PRO A 55 13.07 15.84 0.36
CA PRO A 55 12.13 15.72 1.48
C PRO A 55 11.46 17.07 1.78
N LEU A 56 10.29 17.32 1.18
CA LEU A 56 9.71 18.67 1.10
C LEU A 56 9.48 19.32 2.48
N LEU A 57 8.98 18.55 3.45
CA LEU A 57 8.67 19.07 4.79
C LEU A 57 9.93 19.36 5.62
N SER A 58 11.09 18.82 5.24
CA SER A 58 12.36 19.12 5.93
C SER A 58 12.87 20.54 5.66
N TYR A 59 12.34 21.21 4.62
CA TYR A 59 12.69 22.58 4.29
C TYR A 59 11.79 23.61 4.97
N VAL A 60 10.80 23.17 5.74
CA VAL A 60 9.75 24.03 6.27
C VAL A 60 10.04 24.35 7.73
N LYS A 61 10.16 25.64 8.04
CA LYS A 61 10.20 26.16 9.41
C LYS A 61 8.78 26.55 9.80
N MET A 62 8.16 25.69 10.61
CA MET A 62 6.81 25.91 11.14
C MET A 62 6.86 26.75 12.41
N HIS A 63 5.87 27.61 12.58
CA HIS A 63 5.60 28.34 13.81
C HIS A 63 4.31 27.83 14.47
N ASN A 64 4.15 28.12 15.78
CA ASN A 64 3.03 27.62 16.58
C ASN A 64 1.67 28.18 16.14
N ASP A 65 1.64 29.33 15.46
CA ASP A 65 0.44 29.96 14.92
C ASP A 65 0.02 29.42 13.54
N GLY A 66 0.79 28.46 12.99
CA GLY A 66 0.55 27.87 11.68
C GLY A 66 1.18 28.64 10.51
N SER A 67 1.83 29.77 10.77
CA SER A 67 2.69 30.41 9.78
C SER A 67 3.94 29.55 9.53
N TYR A 68 4.51 29.69 8.34
CA TYR A 68 5.71 28.93 7.97
C TYR A 68 6.57 29.66 6.94
N GLU A 69 7.84 29.29 6.94
CA GLU A 69 8.82 29.73 5.95
C GLU A 69 9.48 28.52 5.29
N ILE A 70 9.82 28.65 4.00
CA ILE A 70 10.61 27.65 3.29
C ILE A 70 12.08 28.07 3.31
N ASP A 71 12.95 27.22 3.82
CA ASP A 71 14.39 27.41 3.82
C ASP A 71 14.97 27.21 2.40
N LYS A 72 14.97 28.30 1.65
CA LYS A 72 15.48 28.37 0.28
C LYS A 72 16.98 28.03 0.20
N GLY A 73 17.73 28.28 1.28
CA GLY A 73 19.16 28.03 1.34
C GLY A 73 19.50 26.55 1.33
N ILE A 74 18.75 25.74 2.08
CA ILE A 74 18.92 24.27 2.09
C ILE A 74 18.57 23.67 0.72
N ILE A 75 17.51 24.17 0.06
CA ILE A 75 17.13 23.73 -1.29
C ILE A 75 18.25 24.05 -2.28
N ARG A 76 18.77 25.28 -2.27
CA ARG A 76 19.85 25.73 -3.15
C ARG A 76 21.11 24.89 -2.96
N TYR A 77 21.51 24.66 -1.72
CA TYR A 77 22.66 23.82 -1.39
C TYR A 77 22.48 22.38 -1.89
N ARG A 78 21.27 21.81 -1.76
CA ARG A 78 20.98 20.47 -2.27
C ARG A 78 21.04 20.40 -3.79
N LEU A 79 20.55 21.42 -4.49
CA LEU A 79 20.60 21.53 -5.94
C LEU A 79 22.02 21.64 -6.49
N LYS A 80 22.98 22.16 -5.70
CA LYS A 80 24.41 22.21 -6.06
C LYS A 80 24.99 20.85 -6.48
N LEU A 81 24.39 19.75 -6.03
CA LEU A 81 24.84 18.43 -6.47
C LEU A 81 24.70 18.23 -8.00
N LEU A 82 23.74 18.88 -8.68
CA LEU A 82 23.56 18.82 -10.14
C LEU A 82 24.75 19.41 -10.91
N PRO A 83 25.21 20.65 -10.67
CA PRO A 83 26.42 21.15 -11.31
C PRO A 83 27.67 20.35 -10.94
N ASP A 84 27.79 19.92 -9.68
CA ASP A 84 28.98 19.21 -9.19
C ASP A 84 29.13 17.78 -9.75
N THR A 85 28.09 17.24 -10.39
CA THR A 85 28.11 15.90 -11.00
C THR A 85 28.03 15.93 -12.52
N LYS A 86 28.66 14.92 -13.13
CA LYS A 86 28.58 14.66 -14.58
C LYS A 86 27.54 13.60 -14.93
N ARG A 87 26.75 13.14 -13.96
CA ARG A 87 25.73 12.10 -14.14
C ARG A 87 24.35 12.71 -14.26
N GLN A 88 23.46 12.00 -14.93
CA GLN A 88 22.06 12.38 -15.03
C GLN A 88 21.32 12.06 -13.75
N ALA A 89 20.24 12.80 -13.51
CA ALA A 89 19.47 12.73 -12.29
C ALA A 89 17.98 12.49 -12.58
N VAL A 90 17.32 11.79 -11.67
CA VAL A 90 15.87 11.87 -11.49
C VAL A 90 15.61 12.69 -10.23
N ILE A 91 14.83 13.76 -10.35
CA ILE A 91 14.39 14.54 -9.19
C ILE A 91 13.21 13.80 -8.56
N ASN A 92 13.30 13.50 -7.27
CA ASN A 92 12.21 12.86 -6.54
C ASN A 92 11.69 13.78 -5.43
N LEU A 93 10.53 14.39 -5.66
CA LEU A 93 9.85 15.22 -4.68
C LEU A 93 8.98 14.31 -3.80
N PHE A 94 9.31 14.19 -2.51
CA PHE A 94 8.55 13.31 -1.62
C PHE A 94 8.12 14.00 -0.33
N SER A 95 6.85 13.77 0.00
CA SER A 95 6.17 14.21 1.21
C SER A 95 4.98 13.29 1.43
N ASN A 96 5.27 11.99 1.56
CA ASN A 96 4.26 10.99 1.86
C ASN A 96 3.96 10.98 3.37
N TYR A 97 3.57 9.84 3.91
CA TYR A 97 3.25 9.66 5.32
C TYR A 97 4.49 9.56 6.22
N PHE A 98 5.70 9.31 5.69
CA PHE A 98 6.92 9.28 6.50
C PHE A 98 7.34 10.70 6.92
N SER A 99 7.70 10.85 8.19
CA SER A 99 8.32 12.06 8.70
C SER A 99 9.72 12.23 8.13
N VAL A 100 10.05 13.44 7.70
CA VAL A 100 11.35 13.77 7.10
C VAL A 100 12.06 14.93 7.80
N SER A 101 11.34 15.75 8.55
CA SER A 101 11.97 16.81 9.36
C SER A 101 12.74 16.22 10.56
N GLU A 102 13.73 16.96 11.06
CA GLU A 102 14.55 16.54 12.19
C GLU A 102 13.67 16.28 13.42
N GLY A 103 13.55 15.00 13.82
CA GLY A 103 12.68 14.57 14.92
C GLY A 103 11.18 14.70 14.63
N ALA A 104 10.77 14.77 13.36
CA ALA A 104 9.39 14.94 12.92
C ALA A 104 8.68 16.23 13.41
N LYS A 105 9.46 17.26 13.79
CA LYS A 105 8.92 18.51 14.38
C LYS A 105 7.91 19.22 13.48
N THR A 106 8.18 19.30 12.17
CA THR A 106 7.29 19.96 11.20
C THR A 106 5.97 19.20 11.10
N GLU A 107 6.05 17.88 10.93
CA GLU A 107 4.89 16.99 10.85
C GLU A 107 4.05 17.03 12.14
N GLU A 108 4.71 17.00 13.31
CA GLU A 108 4.03 17.10 14.60
C GLU A 108 3.27 18.42 14.75
N LEU A 109 3.88 19.56 14.40
CA LEU A 109 3.20 20.85 14.45
C LEU A 109 2.01 20.91 13.48
N ILE A 110 2.16 20.45 12.24
CA ILE A 110 1.05 20.35 11.28
C ILE A 110 -0.09 19.51 11.86
N SER A 111 0.22 18.36 12.46
CA SER A 111 -0.79 17.46 13.05
C SER A 111 -1.56 18.09 14.21
N LYS A 112 -0.90 18.93 15.03
CA LYS A 112 -1.55 19.64 16.15
C LYS A 112 -2.43 20.78 15.66
N ILE A 113 -1.98 21.52 14.65
CA ILE A 113 -2.67 22.71 14.13
C ILE A 113 -3.84 22.32 13.22
N ASP A 114 -3.67 21.31 12.38
CA ASP A 114 -4.63 20.93 11.33
C ASP A 114 -5.00 19.44 11.36
N GLY A 115 -5.11 18.88 12.57
CA GLY A 115 -5.40 17.45 12.79
C GLY A 115 -6.72 16.96 12.19
N LYS A 116 -7.67 17.86 11.92
CA LYS A 116 -8.95 17.54 11.24
C LYS A 116 -8.77 17.03 9.80
N HIS A 117 -7.63 17.31 9.17
CA HIS A 117 -7.27 16.81 7.83
C HIS A 117 -6.34 15.59 7.88
N MET A 118 -6.31 14.89 9.01
CA MET A 118 -5.68 13.59 9.14
C MET A 118 -6.73 12.48 9.00
N MET A 119 -6.31 11.37 8.40
CA MET A 119 -7.15 10.21 8.24
C MET A 119 -7.37 9.53 9.59
N GLN A 120 -8.60 9.03 9.77
CA GLN A 120 -9.04 8.43 11.03
C GLN A 120 -9.53 7.01 10.80
N LEU A 121 -9.35 6.17 11.81
CA LEU A 121 -10.03 4.88 11.92
C LEU A 121 -11.52 5.09 12.20
N SER A 122 -12.31 4.02 12.08
CA SER A 122 -13.75 4.05 12.33
C SER A 122 -14.15 4.43 13.76
N ASN A 123 -13.22 4.29 14.73
CA ASN A 123 -13.39 4.72 16.11
C ASN A 123 -12.89 6.17 16.38
N GLY A 124 -12.52 6.90 15.34
CA GLY A 124 -12.03 8.28 15.41
C GLY A 124 -10.54 8.43 15.76
N ILE A 125 -9.83 7.33 16.05
CA ILE A 125 -8.39 7.39 16.35
C ILE A 125 -7.61 7.73 15.07
N VAL A 126 -6.67 8.65 15.19
CA VAL A 126 -5.68 8.96 14.15
C VAL A 126 -4.48 8.02 14.32
N PRO A 127 -4.22 7.07 13.40
CA PRO A 127 -3.15 6.08 13.56
C PRO A 127 -1.79 6.69 13.19
N VAL A 128 -1.26 7.57 14.05
CA VAL A 128 0.15 7.96 14.01
C VAL A 128 0.97 6.79 14.51
N ASP A 129 1.99 6.40 13.75
CA ASP A 129 2.75 5.17 14.01
C ASP A 129 4.25 5.39 13.74
N ASN A 130 5.05 4.32 13.80
CA ASN A 130 6.46 4.32 13.45
C ASN A 130 6.77 3.22 12.42
N TYR A 131 7.68 3.53 11.51
CA TYR A 131 8.28 2.59 10.59
C TYR A 131 9.80 2.67 10.70
N PHE A 132 10.41 1.66 11.32
CA PHE A 132 11.77 1.73 11.83
C PHE A 132 11.98 2.98 12.71
N SER A 133 12.90 3.86 12.34
CA SER A 133 13.22 5.09 13.09
C SER A 133 12.36 6.29 12.72
N ASN A 134 11.44 6.17 11.76
CA ASN A 134 10.66 7.29 11.23
C ASN A 134 9.22 7.22 11.73
N LYS A 135 8.67 8.35 12.19
CA LYS A 135 7.24 8.46 12.46
C LYS A 135 6.46 8.45 11.15
N THR A 136 5.23 7.94 11.20
CA THR A 136 4.28 7.98 10.09
C THR A 136 3.03 8.75 10.48
N TYR A 137 2.64 9.70 9.64
CA TYR A 137 1.46 10.54 9.84
C TYR A 137 0.43 10.27 8.73
N PRO A 138 -0.81 9.92 9.10
CA PRO A 138 -1.85 9.55 8.14
C PRO A 138 -2.51 10.78 7.50
N TRP A 139 -1.81 11.47 6.60
CA TRP A 139 -2.36 12.65 5.92
C TRP A 139 -3.53 12.30 5.01
N ALA A 140 -4.65 13.02 5.08
CA ALA A 140 -5.77 12.77 4.18
C ALA A 140 -5.41 13.02 2.70
N ILE A 141 -5.77 12.06 1.85
CA ILE A 141 -5.44 12.08 0.41
C ILE A 141 -6.25 13.14 -0.36
N ASN A 142 -7.48 13.43 0.11
CA ASN A 142 -8.43 14.32 -0.57
C ASN A 142 -8.76 15.57 0.26
N ALA A 143 -7.76 16.13 0.94
CA ALA A 143 -7.91 17.32 1.77
C ALA A 143 -7.28 18.56 1.10
N SER A 144 -7.87 19.00 -0.01
CA SER A 144 -7.44 20.24 -0.68
C SER A 144 -7.52 21.43 0.26
N ASN A 145 -6.53 22.32 0.20
CA ASN A 145 -6.41 23.51 1.04
C ASN A 145 -6.12 23.24 2.53
N SER A 146 -5.85 22.00 2.92
CA SER A 146 -5.27 21.70 4.23
C SER A 146 -3.91 22.39 4.39
N LEU A 147 -3.45 22.53 5.62
CA LEU A 147 -2.13 23.09 5.91
C LEU A 147 -1.03 22.26 5.24
N SER A 148 -1.13 20.93 5.30
CA SER A 148 -0.18 20.02 4.65
C SER A 148 -0.20 20.14 3.13
N ASP A 149 -1.37 20.30 2.50
CA ASP A 149 -1.50 20.51 1.04
C ASP A 149 -0.84 21.83 0.60
N LYS A 150 -1.10 22.93 1.33
CA LYS A 150 -0.49 24.25 1.06
C LYS A 150 1.04 24.20 1.16
N ILE A 151 1.55 23.71 2.29
CA ILE A 151 3.00 23.60 2.54
C ILE A 151 3.68 22.75 1.46
N ARG A 152 3.08 21.60 1.10
CA ARG A 152 3.62 20.73 0.04
C ARG A 152 3.69 21.46 -1.30
N LYS A 153 2.63 22.15 -1.69
CA LYS A 153 2.59 22.92 -2.95
C LYS A 153 3.64 24.02 -2.96
N ASP A 154 3.76 24.78 -1.88
CA ASP A 154 4.74 25.86 -1.80
C ASP A 154 6.18 25.33 -1.84
N ALA A 155 6.46 24.22 -1.12
CA ALA A 155 7.77 23.59 -1.16
C ALA A 155 8.10 23.01 -2.55
N ILE A 156 7.13 22.39 -3.23
CA ILE A 156 7.30 21.93 -4.63
C ILE A 156 7.60 23.11 -5.54
N ASN A 157 6.81 24.18 -5.44
CA ASN A 157 6.98 25.37 -6.27
C ASN A 157 8.34 26.02 -6.06
N GLU A 158 8.82 26.11 -4.82
CA GLU A 158 10.15 26.66 -4.52
C GLU A 158 11.27 25.77 -5.09
N VAL A 159 11.18 24.44 -4.94
CA VAL A 159 12.16 23.52 -5.53
C VAL A 159 12.17 23.64 -7.05
N LEU A 160 11.01 23.60 -7.70
CA LEU A 160 10.91 23.70 -9.16
C LEU A 160 11.38 25.06 -9.68
N SER A 161 11.07 26.15 -8.98
CA SER A 161 11.56 27.49 -9.31
C SER A 161 13.09 27.54 -9.34
N GLN A 162 13.75 26.99 -8.30
CA GLN A 162 15.21 26.95 -8.25
C GLN A 162 15.82 26.00 -9.29
N VAL A 163 15.15 24.89 -9.62
CA VAL A 163 15.55 24.00 -10.72
C VAL A 163 15.51 24.74 -12.06
N CYS A 164 14.44 25.48 -12.33
CA CYS A 164 14.29 26.27 -13.56
C CYS A 164 15.29 27.43 -13.66
N ALA A 165 15.87 27.87 -12.54
CA ALA A 165 16.89 28.90 -12.48
C ALA A 165 18.33 28.37 -12.68
N LEU A 166 18.54 27.05 -12.77
CA LEU A 166 19.85 26.46 -13.06
C LEU A 166 20.29 26.77 -14.50
N ASP A 167 21.60 26.63 -14.77
CA ASP A 167 22.10 26.68 -16.13
C ASP A 167 21.50 25.55 -16.99
N ILE A 168 21.28 25.82 -18.27
CA ILE A 168 20.65 24.87 -19.20
C ILE A 168 21.37 23.52 -19.26
N VAL A 169 22.69 23.52 -19.09
CA VAL A 169 23.52 22.31 -19.06
C VAL A 169 23.17 21.41 -17.88
N ASP A 170 22.84 22.00 -16.72
CA ASP A 170 22.43 21.26 -15.52
C ASP A 170 20.97 20.83 -15.59
N GLN A 171 20.10 21.68 -16.15
CA GLN A 171 18.70 21.30 -16.41
C GLN A 171 18.62 20.08 -17.32
N GLN A 172 19.46 20.00 -18.37
CA GLN A 172 19.53 18.85 -19.29
C GLN A 172 20.01 17.55 -18.64
N LYS A 173 20.58 17.59 -17.42
CA LYS A 173 20.91 16.37 -16.67
C LYS A 173 19.67 15.72 -16.07
N ILE A 174 18.56 16.45 -15.92
CA ILE A 174 17.34 15.98 -15.29
C ILE A 174 16.53 15.16 -16.31
N ARG A 175 16.34 13.88 -16.03
CA ARG A 175 15.61 12.95 -16.91
C ARG A 175 14.13 12.82 -16.59
N ALA A 176 13.79 13.02 -15.33
CA ALA A 176 12.41 12.95 -14.86
C ALA A 176 12.28 13.70 -13.53
N VAL A 177 11.05 14.11 -13.25
CA VAL A 177 10.61 14.60 -11.94
C VAL A 177 9.49 13.68 -11.46
N THR A 178 9.61 13.12 -10.26
CA THR A 178 8.59 12.25 -9.67
C THR A 178 7.90 12.93 -8.48
N VAL A 179 6.58 12.76 -8.39
CA VAL A 179 5.69 13.26 -7.33
C VAL A 179 4.65 12.19 -6.98
N PRO A 180 4.09 12.17 -5.78
CA PRO A 180 4.68 12.36 -4.46
C PRO A 180 4.78 10.99 -3.76
N GLY A 181 5.90 10.27 -3.95
CA GLY A 181 6.14 8.98 -3.28
C GLY A 181 4.95 8.00 -3.29
N GLU A 182 4.69 7.39 -2.14
CA GLU A 182 3.59 6.43 -1.91
C GLU A 182 2.31 7.13 -1.45
N VAL A 183 1.19 6.85 -2.13
CA VAL A 183 -0.14 7.39 -1.80
C VAL A 183 -1.08 6.23 -1.54
N HIS A 184 -1.45 6.03 -0.28
CA HIS A 184 -2.42 5.02 0.13
C HIS A 184 -3.10 5.42 1.45
N TYR A 185 -4.25 4.81 1.72
CA TYR A 185 -4.88 4.86 3.03
C TYR A 185 -3.97 4.16 4.04
N THR A 186 -3.86 4.69 5.25
CA THR A 186 -3.08 4.08 6.32
C THR A 186 -3.93 3.14 7.16
N PHE A 187 -3.25 2.36 7.99
CA PHE A 187 -3.79 1.39 8.92
C PHE A 187 -2.84 1.31 10.13
N PRO A 188 -3.30 0.81 11.29
CA PRO A 188 -2.45 0.64 12.47
C PRO A 188 -1.39 -0.45 12.26
N ASP A 189 -0.29 -0.37 12.99
CA ASP A 189 0.84 -1.32 12.88
C ASP A 189 1.41 -1.36 11.45
N PHE A 190 1.78 -0.17 10.96
CA PHE A 190 2.31 -0.01 9.61
C PHE A 190 3.58 -0.84 9.39
N PHE A 191 4.37 -1.05 10.45
CA PHE A 191 5.60 -1.83 10.40
C PHE A 191 5.37 -3.31 10.10
N ASN A 192 4.44 -3.96 10.79
CA ASN A 192 4.15 -5.37 10.55
C ASN A 192 3.15 -5.60 9.40
N GLY A 193 2.47 -4.54 8.96
CA GLY A 193 1.46 -4.61 7.90
C GLY A 193 0.11 -5.10 8.43
N MET A 194 -0.96 -4.96 7.64
CA MET A 194 -2.30 -5.46 8.05
C MET A 194 -2.39 -6.99 8.12
N GLY A 195 -1.52 -7.71 7.38
CA GLY A 195 -1.68 -9.15 7.14
C GLY A 195 -3.06 -9.51 6.56
N TYR A 196 -3.40 -10.80 6.60
CA TYR A 196 -4.78 -11.29 6.38
C TYR A 196 -5.30 -12.03 7.63
N ARG A 197 -4.55 -11.98 8.73
CA ARG A 197 -4.87 -12.60 10.02
C ARG A 197 -5.03 -11.48 11.03
N GLY A 198 -6.27 -11.13 11.36
CA GLY A 198 -6.59 -10.05 12.29
C GLY A 198 -7.85 -9.28 11.90
N GLU A 199 -8.23 -8.34 12.76
CA GLU A 199 -9.31 -7.40 12.46
C GLU A 199 -8.83 -6.40 11.40
N MET A 200 -9.55 -6.32 10.28
CA MET A 200 -9.21 -5.34 9.24
C MET A 200 -9.56 -3.93 9.71
N GLN A 201 -8.53 -3.13 9.97
CA GLN A 201 -8.67 -1.73 10.33
C GLN A 201 -8.09 -0.86 9.23
N LEU A 202 -8.87 0.11 8.76
CA LEU A 202 -8.44 0.98 7.68
C LEU A 202 -8.86 2.42 7.93
N THR A 203 -8.17 3.31 7.25
CA THR A 203 -8.59 4.70 7.08
C THR A 203 -9.22 4.89 5.68
N ASP A 204 -9.98 5.93 5.38
CA ASP A 204 -10.28 7.11 6.19
C ASP A 204 -11.78 7.16 6.56
N TYR A 205 -12.07 7.37 7.84
CA TYR A 205 -13.40 7.58 8.42
C TYR A 205 -13.58 9.01 8.95
N SER A 206 -12.72 9.96 8.56
CA SER A 206 -12.92 11.39 8.82
C SER A 206 -14.28 11.87 8.27
N GLU A 207 -14.81 12.95 8.84
CA GLU A 207 -16.09 13.54 8.40
C GLU A 207 -16.12 13.84 6.89
N ASN A 208 -14.99 14.33 6.35
CA ASN A 208 -14.84 14.60 4.92
C ASN A 208 -14.91 13.32 4.09
N SER A 209 -14.29 12.23 4.54
CA SER A 209 -14.34 10.93 3.87
C SER A 209 -15.75 10.33 3.89
N ILE A 210 -16.43 10.40 5.03
CA ILE A 210 -17.83 9.95 5.17
C ILE A 210 -18.74 10.75 4.22
N LYS A 211 -18.63 12.08 4.21
CA LYS A 211 -19.39 12.94 3.31
C LYS A 211 -19.12 12.62 1.84
N ARG A 212 -17.85 12.39 1.47
CA ARG A 212 -17.47 12.00 0.12
C ARG A 212 -18.07 10.65 -0.28
N PHE A 213 -18.11 9.68 0.62
CA PHE A 213 -18.76 8.40 0.35
C PHE A 213 -20.27 8.55 0.14
N ARG A 214 -20.95 9.33 0.98
CA ARG A 214 -22.38 9.62 0.82
C ARG A 214 -22.68 10.32 -0.51
N ASN A 215 -21.87 11.32 -0.88
CA ASN A 215 -22.00 12.02 -2.16
C ASN A 215 -21.77 11.07 -3.34
N TYR A 216 -20.77 10.19 -3.26
CA TYR A 216 -20.53 9.18 -4.29
C TYR A 216 -21.75 8.26 -4.49
N LEU A 217 -22.37 7.81 -3.40
CA LEU A 217 -23.59 7.00 -3.47
C LEU A 217 -24.75 7.78 -4.06
N PHE A 218 -24.93 9.05 -3.66
CA PHE A 218 -25.93 9.93 -4.25
C PHE A 218 -25.71 10.13 -5.75
N ASP A 219 -24.48 10.40 -6.18
CA ASP A 219 -24.14 10.61 -7.59
C ASP A 219 -24.39 9.35 -8.43
N LYS A 220 -24.13 8.17 -7.86
CA LYS A 220 -24.31 6.88 -8.53
C LYS A 220 -25.79 6.49 -8.63
N TYR A 221 -26.52 6.55 -7.52
CA TYR A 221 -27.88 6.02 -7.40
C TYR A 221 -28.98 7.08 -7.58
N LYS A 222 -28.63 8.36 -7.55
CA LYS A 222 -29.48 9.55 -7.70
C LYS A 222 -30.51 9.77 -6.59
N ASN A 223 -31.10 8.71 -6.04
CA ASN A 223 -32.06 8.79 -4.94
C ASN A 223 -31.98 7.55 -4.05
N ILE A 224 -32.48 7.66 -2.81
CA ILE A 224 -32.32 6.60 -1.81
C ILE A 224 -33.12 5.35 -2.14
N LYS A 225 -34.28 5.49 -2.80
CA LYS A 225 -35.09 4.35 -3.24
C LYS A 225 -34.32 3.49 -4.24
N SER A 226 -33.68 4.10 -5.25
CA SER A 226 -32.88 3.37 -6.23
C SER A 226 -31.70 2.65 -5.58
N LEU A 227 -31.04 3.27 -4.60
CA LEU A 227 -29.98 2.61 -3.84
C LEU A 227 -30.52 1.40 -3.07
N ASN A 228 -31.62 1.58 -2.34
CA ASN A 228 -32.26 0.52 -1.55
C ASN A 228 -32.74 -0.64 -2.43
N ASP A 229 -33.41 -0.36 -3.53
CA ASP A 229 -33.87 -1.37 -4.49
C ASP A 229 -32.69 -2.16 -5.09
N THR A 230 -31.57 -1.48 -5.38
CA THR A 230 -30.39 -2.11 -6.01
C THR A 230 -29.60 -2.96 -5.03
N LEU A 231 -29.39 -2.46 -3.81
CA LEU A 231 -28.52 -3.09 -2.81
C LEU A 231 -29.28 -3.99 -1.84
N GLY A 232 -30.61 -3.95 -1.87
CA GLY A 232 -31.48 -4.58 -0.88
C GLY A 232 -31.27 -3.98 0.51
N SER A 233 -31.18 -2.65 0.59
CA SER A 233 -31.07 -1.92 1.86
C SER A 233 -32.35 -1.16 2.18
N GLU A 234 -32.43 -0.61 3.40
CA GLU A 234 -33.64 0.06 3.89
C GLU A 234 -33.33 1.44 4.49
N TYR A 235 -32.35 2.14 3.91
CA TYR A 235 -31.96 3.45 4.41
C TYR A 235 -33.04 4.51 4.14
N ARG A 236 -33.31 5.40 5.10
CA ARG A 236 -34.28 6.50 4.95
C ARG A 236 -33.70 7.67 4.15
N SER A 237 -32.38 7.87 4.19
CA SER A 237 -31.67 8.91 3.46
C SER A 237 -30.20 8.58 3.26
N PHE A 238 -29.48 9.32 2.41
CA PHE A 238 -28.02 9.16 2.30
C PHE A 238 -27.27 9.65 3.54
N ASN A 239 -27.86 10.51 4.37
CA ASN A 239 -27.21 11.11 5.53
C ASN A 239 -27.03 10.13 6.71
N GLU A 240 -27.80 9.05 6.76
CA GLU A 240 -27.64 8.00 7.78
C GLU A 240 -26.64 6.91 7.37
N ILE A 241 -26.17 6.92 6.12
CA ILE A 241 -25.22 5.93 5.64
C ILE A 241 -23.84 6.21 6.25
N ASN A 242 -23.34 5.28 7.04
CA ASN A 242 -21.93 5.23 7.40
C ASN A 242 -21.22 4.20 6.54
N PRO A 243 -19.94 4.40 6.21
CA PRO A 243 -19.20 3.38 5.54
C PRO A 243 -19.01 2.12 6.40
N PRO A 244 -18.95 0.93 5.79
CA PRO A 244 -18.79 -0.33 6.51
C PRO A 244 -17.49 -0.33 7.30
N SER A 245 -17.47 -0.90 8.49
CA SER A 245 -16.34 -0.80 9.42
C SER A 245 -16.24 -1.91 10.48
N LYS A 246 -17.21 -2.82 10.54
CA LYS A 246 -17.32 -3.84 11.58
C LYS A 246 -17.23 -5.24 11.00
N ASN A 247 -16.61 -6.18 11.69
CA ASN A 247 -16.57 -7.56 11.23
C ASN A 247 -17.73 -8.37 11.82
N ILE A 248 -18.63 -8.88 10.98
CA ILE A 248 -19.81 -9.65 11.39
C ILE A 248 -19.43 -10.98 12.07
N ASN A 249 -18.20 -11.45 11.85
CA ASN A 249 -17.67 -12.67 12.45
C ASN A 249 -17.22 -12.49 13.90
N THR A 250 -17.06 -11.24 14.36
CA THR A 250 -16.50 -10.95 15.69
C THR A 250 -17.40 -10.04 16.52
N VAL A 251 -18.26 -9.23 15.89
CA VAL A 251 -19.16 -8.31 16.59
C VAL A 251 -20.58 -8.37 16.03
N HIS A 252 -21.55 -8.04 16.87
CA HIS A 252 -22.94 -7.86 16.45
C HIS A 252 -23.09 -6.61 15.58
N LEU A 253 -23.91 -6.70 14.53
CA LEU A 253 -24.24 -5.59 13.63
C LEU A 253 -25.68 -5.15 13.83
N ASN A 254 -25.89 -3.84 13.91
CA ASN A 254 -27.24 -3.27 13.90
C ASN A 254 -27.81 -3.26 12.47
N ASN A 255 -26.91 -3.22 11.48
CA ASN A 255 -27.25 -3.29 10.07
C ASN A 255 -26.20 -4.14 9.34
N PHE A 256 -26.64 -5.12 8.55
CA PHE A 256 -25.77 -5.98 7.75
C PHE A 256 -24.72 -5.19 6.94
N PHE A 257 -25.10 -4.01 6.43
CA PHE A 257 -24.23 -3.17 5.61
C PHE A 257 -23.07 -2.52 6.38
N GLU A 258 -23.01 -2.66 7.72
CA GLU A 258 -21.84 -2.30 8.52
C GLU A 258 -20.66 -3.27 8.30
N HIS A 259 -20.91 -4.45 7.72
CA HIS A 259 -19.93 -5.51 7.59
C HIS A 259 -18.74 -5.14 6.69
N LEU A 260 -17.53 -5.29 7.21
CA LEU A 260 -16.28 -5.10 6.52
C LEU A 260 -15.25 -6.16 6.97
N ASP A 261 -14.66 -6.89 6.03
CA ASP A 261 -13.49 -7.74 6.23
C ASP A 261 -12.72 -7.92 4.89
N TYR A 262 -11.71 -8.79 4.87
CA TYR A 262 -10.90 -9.05 3.67
C TYR A 262 -11.68 -9.65 2.49
N ALA A 263 -12.86 -10.24 2.73
CA ALA A 263 -13.70 -10.91 1.74
C ALA A 263 -15.00 -10.15 1.43
N SER A 264 -15.40 -9.17 2.24
CA SER A 264 -16.74 -8.56 2.23
C SER A 264 -17.13 -7.90 0.91
N SER A 265 -16.17 -7.55 0.06
CA SER A 265 -16.41 -7.07 -1.32
C SER A 265 -16.79 -8.17 -2.32
N GLY A 266 -16.91 -9.42 -1.86
CA GLY A 266 -17.30 -10.57 -2.67
C GLY A 266 -16.14 -11.35 -3.27
N ARG A 267 -14.89 -11.06 -2.85
CA ARG A 267 -13.69 -11.74 -3.31
C ARG A 267 -12.87 -12.26 -2.15
N LEU A 268 -12.75 -13.58 -2.05
CA LEU A 268 -11.92 -14.24 -1.05
C LEU A 268 -10.58 -14.62 -1.66
N ALA A 269 -9.48 -14.15 -1.07
CA ALA A 269 -8.14 -14.56 -1.48
C ALA A 269 -7.84 -15.97 -0.92
N ILE A 270 -7.39 -16.87 -1.78
CA ILE A 270 -6.86 -18.19 -1.42
C ILE A 270 -5.40 -18.18 -1.81
N TYR A 271 -4.50 -18.25 -0.83
CA TYR A 271 -3.09 -18.05 -1.10
C TYR A 271 -2.20 -18.85 -0.15
N GLY A 272 -0.96 -19.02 -0.58
CA GLY A 272 0.03 -19.79 0.13
C GLY A 272 1.36 -19.77 -0.61
N TRP A 273 2.17 -20.79 -0.35
CA TRP A 273 3.39 -21.05 -1.11
C TRP A 273 3.55 -22.53 -1.41
N ALA A 274 4.21 -22.83 -2.52
CA ALA A 274 4.49 -24.18 -2.99
C ALA A 274 5.85 -24.21 -3.70
N ALA A 275 6.75 -25.06 -3.24
CA ALA A 275 8.09 -25.21 -3.76
C ALA A 275 8.04 -25.94 -5.11
N GLY A 276 8.15 -25.21 -6.23
CA GLY A 276 8.22 -25.86 -7.54
C GLY A 276 9.44 -26.78 -7.70
N ASN A 277 9.42 -27.63 -8.73
CA ASN A 277 10.43 -28.67 -8.97
C ASN A 277 11.75 -28.11 -9.59
N GLY A 278 12.30 -27.03 -9.06
CA GLY A 278 13.58 -26.43 -9.50
C GLY A 278 13.58 -25.78 -10.89
N GLN A 279 12.52 -25.93 -11.68
CA GLN A 279 12.37 -25.36 -13.04
C GLN A 279 11.50 -24.09 -13.10
N GLY A 280 10.93 -23.65 -11.97
CA GLY A 280 10.00 -22.53 -11.91
C GLY A 280 9.03 -22.66 -10.73
N PRO A 281 8.10 -21.70 -10.54
CA PRO A 281 7.07 -21.80 -9.51
C PRO A 281 6.17 -23.01 -9.74
N ALA A 282 5.64 -23.60 -8.65
CA ALA A 282 4.67 -24.68 -8.75
C ALA A 282 3.41 -24.23 -9.50
N LYS A 283 2.84 -25.09 -10.33
CA LYS A 283 1.55 -24.83 -10.99
C LYS A 283 0.42 -25.25 -10.05
N VAL A 284 -0.40 -24.28 -9.67
CA VAL A 284 -1.51 -24.51 -8.72
C VAL A 284 -2.84 -24.36 -9.44
N ARG A 285 -3.58 -25.46 -9.55
CA ARG A 285 -4.94 -25.52 -10.12
C ARG A 285 -5.97 -25.45 -8.99
N ILE A 286 -7.09 -24.79 -9.25
CA ILE A 286 -8.17 -24.60 -8.29
C ILE A 286 -9.42 -25.31 -8.80
N PHE A 287 -10.04 -26.09 -7.91
CA PHE A 287 -11.36 -26.66 -8.13
C PHE A 287 -12.35 -26.08 -7.13
N ILE A 288 -13.57 -25.79 -7.58
CA ILE A 288 -14.68 -25.35 -6.73
C ILE A 288 -15.80 -26.35 -6.93
N ASP A 289 -16.24 -26.98 -5.84
CA ASP A 289 -17.28 -28.01 -5.83
C ASP A 289 -17.03 -29.11 -6.89
N GLY A 290 -15.78 -29.57 -6.97
CA GLY A 290 -15.36 -30.62 -7.89
C GLY A 290 -15.07 -30.14 -9.32
N LYS A 291 -15.38 -28.88 -9.65
CA LYS A 291 -15.20 -28.32 -11.00
C LYS A 291 -13.90 -27.53 -11.11
N ASP A 292 -13.11 -27.81 -12.15
CA ASP A 292 -11.93 -27.03 -12.49
C ASP A 292 -12.31 -25.58 -12.87
N VAL A 293 -11.71 -24.61 -12.19
CA VAL A 293 -11.92 -23.18 -12.45
C VAL A 293 -10.66 -22.46 -12.91
N GLY A 294 -9.58 -23.20 -13.19
CA GLY A 294 -8.34 -22.69 -13.74
C GLY A 294 -7.20 -22.62 -12.72
N TYR A 295 -6.17 -21.84 -13.08
CA TYR A 295 -4.94 -21.73 -12.31
C TYR A 295 -4.91 -20.51 -11.40
N ALA A 296 -4.27 -20.66 -10.24
CA ALA A 296 -3.85 -19.56 -9.40
C ALA A 296 -2.66 -18.82 -10.04
N GLU A 297 -2.56 -17.52 -9.78
CA GLU A 297 -1.33 -16.75 -10.02
C GLU A 297 -0.19 -17.39 -9.21
N SER A 298 0.93 -17.69 -9.85
CA SER A 298 2.06 -18.41 -9.24
C SER A 298 3.36 -17.66 -9.46
N GLY A 299 4.35 -17.85 -8.59
CA GLY A 299 5.64 -17.14 -8.65
C GLY A 299 5.65 -15.81 -7.90
N LEU A 300 4.66 -15.58 -7.03
CA LEU A 300 4.64 -14.42 -6.13
C LEU A 300 5.83 -14.50 -5.16
N SER A 301 6.50 -13.38 -4.93
CA SER A 301 7.66 -13.34 -4.05
C SER A 301 7.27 -13.57 -2.59
N ARG A 302 7.93 -14.53 -1.95
CA ARG A 302 7.83 -14.90 -0.54
C ARG A 302 9.21 -14.93 0.07
N MET A 303 9.73 -13.72 0.32
CA MET A 303 11.07 -13.55 0.89
C MET A 303 11.18 -14.10 2.31
N ASP A 304 10.08 -14.03 3.07
CA ASP A 304 9.93 -14.66 4.38
C ASP A 304 10.17 -16.17 4.31
N VAL A 305 9.58 -16.85 3.32
CA VAL A 305 9.74 -18.29 3.11
C VAL A 305 11.16 -18.61 2.64
N TYR A 306 11.72 -17.81 1.73
CA TYR A 306 13.10 -17.98 1.28
C TYR A 306 14.12 -17.82 2.42
N GLN A 307 13.93 -16.83 3.29
CA GLN A 307 14.79 -16.61 4.45
C GLN A 307 14.66 -17.75 5.48
N ALA A 308 13.44 -18.26 5.71
CA ALA A 308 13.20 -19.37 6.62
C ALA A 308 13.66 -20.74 6.06
N ILE A 309 13.58 -20.93 4.74
CA ILE A 309 13.93 -22.16 4.03
C ILE A 309 14.87 -21.84 2.84
N PRO A 310 16.14 -21.45 3.08
CA PRO A 310 17.05 -21.06 2.01
C PRO A 310 17.32 -22.17 0.98
N THR A 311 17.11 -23.43 1.36
CA THR A 311 17.26 -24.60 0.48
C THR A 311 16.26 -24.62 -0.69
N LEU A 312 15.22 -23.78 -0.69
CA LEU A 312 14.33 -23.60 -1.84
C LEU A 312 15.01 -22.88 -3.01
N GLY A 313 16.08 -22.12 -2.77
CA GLY A 313 16.87 -21.44 -3.81
C GLY A 313 16.20 -20.27 -4.52
N THR A 314 14.94 -19.95 -4.21
CA THR A 314 14.19 -18.82 -4.78
C THR A 314 13.08 -18.33 -3.84
N SER A 315 12.73 -17.05 -3.93
CA SER A 315 11.54 -16.49 -3.26
C SER A 315 10.27 -16.61 -4.10
N ALA A 316 10.36 -16.96 -5.39
CA ALA A 316 9.21 -17.03 -6.29
C ALA A 316 8.39 -18.32 -6.09
N VAL A 317 7.89 -18.53 -4.88
CA VAL A 317 7.16 -19.75 -4.45
C VAL A 317 5.72 -19.47 -4.05
N GLY A 318 5.29 -18.21 -3.99
CA GLY A 318 3.92 -17.86 -3.62
C GLY A 318 2.91 -18.13 -4.73
N TYR A 319 1.69 -18.50 -4.33
CA TYR A 319 0.53 -18.58 -5.21
C TYR A 319 -0.67 -17.81 -4.63
N ARG A 320 -1.57 -17.34 -5.48
CA ARG A 320 -2.82 -16.67 -5.08
C ARG A 320 -3.93 -16.84 -6.12
N TYR A 321 -5.13 -17.15 -5.64
CA TYR A 321 -6.37 -17.16 -6.40
C TYR A 321 -7.42 -16.28 -5.72
N TYR A 322 -8.23 -15.55 -6.47
CA TYR A 322 -9.34 -14.76 -5.93
C TYR A 322 -10.67 -15.43 -6.28
N LEU A 323 -11.27 -16.08 -5.29
CA LEU A 323 -12.60 -16.67 -5.39
C LEU A 323 -13.66 -15.55 -5.41
N ASP A 324 -14.37 -15.40 -6.52
CA ASP A 324 -15.54 -14.53 -6.61
C ASP A 324 -16.79 -15.29 -6.14
N PHE A 325 -17.23 -15.02 -4.92
CA PHE A 325 -18.36 -15.72 -4.30
C PHE A 325 -19.69 -14.97 -4.41
N ARG A 326 -19.73 -13.83 -5.11
CA ARG A 326 -20.93 -12.96 -5.19
C ARG A 326 -22.15 -13.67 -5.78
N LYS A 327 -21.91 -14.59 -6.72
CA LYS A 327 -22.94 -15.35 -7.44
C LYS A 327 -23.05 -16.81 -6.98
N MET A 328 -22.28 -17.22 -5.97
CA MET A 328 -22.39 -18.56 -5.42
C MET A 328 -23.66 -18.69 -4.58
N SER A 329 -24.22 -19.91 -4.56
CA SER A 329 -25.34 -20.24 -3.68
C SER A 329 -24.94 -20.08 -2.21
N LYS A 330 -25.95 -19.97 -1.34
CA LYS A 330 -25.70 -19.98 0.11
C LYS A 330 -25.48 -21.41 0.57
N GLY A 331 -24.46 -21.64 1.39
CA GLY A 331 -24.07 -22.97 1.84
C GLY A 331 -22.55 -23.14 1.96
N ILE A 332 -22.13 -24.34 2.36
CA ILE A 332 -20.72 -24.72 2.46
C ILE A 332 -20.27 -25.27 1.12
N HIS A 333 -19.39 -24.53 0.47
CA HIS A 333 -18.70 -24.90 -0.77
C HIS A 333 -17.33 -25.49 -0.47
N VAL A 334 -16.77 -26.26 -1.40
CA VAL A 334 -15.43 -26.85 -1.25
C VAL A 334 -14.50 -26.25 -2.28
N VAL A 335 -13.36 -25.73 -1.83
CA VAL A 335 -12.29 -25.27 -2.71
C VAL A 335 -11.05 -26.14 -2.51
N ASP A 336 -10.67 -26.84 -3.57
CA ASP A 336 -9.49 -27.69 -3.59
C ASP A 336 -8.33 -26.98 -4.28
N VAL A 337 -7.21 -26.86 -3.57
CA VAL A 337 -5.92 -26.38 -4.05
C VAL A 337 -5.12 -27.60 -4.48
N VAL A 338 -4.75 -27.64 -5.75
CA VAL A 338 -4.18 -28.83 -6.40
C VAL A 338 -2.87 -28.48 -7.06
N HIS A 339 -1.86 -29.31 -6.83
CA HIS A 339 -0.61 -29.25 -7.59
C HIS A 339 -0.79 -29.95 -8.93
N ASP A 340 -0.37 -29.28 -10.01
CA ASP A 340 -0.38 -29.80 -11.38
C ASP A 340 1.06 -30.03 -11.85
N ASP A 341 1.57 -31.25 -11.66
CA ASP A 341 2.86 -31.68 -12.21
C ASP A 341 2.67 -32.32 -13.57
N ASN A 342 2.56 -31.47 -14.60
CA ASN A 342 2.41 -31.89 -16.00
C ASN A 342 1.25 -32.87 -16.23
N GLY A 343 0.09 -32.57 -15.64
CA GLY A 343 -1.13 -33.38 -15.72
C GLY A 343 -1.28 -34.42 -14.61
N LYS A 344 -0.23 -34.67 -13.81
CA LYS A 344 -0.36 -35.44 -12.57
C LYS A 344 -0.89 -34.52 -11.47
N LEU A 345 -2.16 -34.70 -11.12
CA LEU A 345 -2.84 -33.88 -10.13
C LEU A 345 -2.78 -34.51 -8.73
N THR A 346 -2.39 -33.71 -7.76
CA THR A 346 -2.30 -34.09 -6.34
C THR A 346 -2.91 -33.01 -5.45
N LEU A 347 -3.71 -33.42 -4.46
CA LEU A 347 -4.40 -32.50 -3.56
C LEU A 347 -3.41 -31.92 -2.54
N MET A 348 -3.26 -30.60 -2.53
CA MET A 348 -2.47 -29.90 -1.53
C MET A 348 -3.32 -29.56 -0.30
N LYS A 349 -4.51 -28.98 -0.54
CA LYS A 349 -5.42 -28.55 0.53
C LYS A 349 -6.86 -28.55 0.04
N SER A 350 -7.77 -29.02 0.86
CA SER A 350 -9.21 -28.77 0.71
C SER A 350 -9.65 -27.73 1.76
N VAL A 351 -10.47 -26.77 1.33
CA VAL A 351 -10.96 -25.66 2.14
C VAL A 351 -12.48 -25.60 2.02
N ASP A 352 -13.19 -25.82 3.12
CA ASP A 352 -14.62 -25.58 3.17
C ASP A 352 -14.87 -24.08 3.35
N VAL A 353 -15.67 -23.47 2.47
CA VAL A 353 -15.99 -22.03 2.47
C VAL A 353 -17.50 -21.86 2.66
N PRO A 354 -17.97 -21.51 3.87
CA PRO A 354 -19.36 -21.16 4.11
C PRO A 354 -19.70 -19.79 3.47
N VAL A 355 -20.46 -19.80 2.39
CA VAL A 355 -21.03 -18.60 1.77
C VAL A 355 -22.35 -18.30 2.46
N MET A 356 -22.38 -17.25 3.27
CA MET A 356 -23.48 -16.98 4.19
C MET A 356 -24.53 -16.04 3.57
N ASP A 357 -25.78 -16.20 4.03
CA ASP A 357 -26.83 -15.21 3.82
C ASP A 357 -26.73 -14.07 4.84
N ARG A 358 -27.60 -13.07 4.71
CA ARG A 358 -27.58 -11.89 5.59
C ARG A 358 -28.17 -12.17 6.97
N GLN A 359 -28.97 -13.22 7.08
CA GLN A 359 -29.65 -13.65 8.30
C GLN A 359 -28.77 -14.58 9.14
N GLN A 360 -27.56 -14.91 8.66
CA GLN A 360 -26.64 -15.85 9.28
C GLN A 360 -27.26 -17.24 9.50
N THR A 361 -28.14 -17.67 8.58
CA THR A 361 -28.75 -19.00 8.65
C THR A 361 -27.67 -20.07 8.67
N LYS A 362 -27.85 -21.09 9.51
CA LYS A 362 -26.91 -22.22 9.58
C LYS A 362 -26.71 -22.81 8.18
N PRO A 363 -25.49 -22.80 7.62
CA PRO A 363 -25.26 -23.22 6.25
C PRO A 363 -25.27 -24.75 6.17
N VAL A 364 -25.74 -25.26 5.04
CA VAL A 364 -25.67 -26.69 4.69
C VAL A 364 -24.64 -26.89 3.60
N ARG A 365 -24.03 -28.07 3.53
CA ARG A 365 -23.09 -28.40 2.45
C ARG A 365 -23.83 -28.44 1.11
N VAL A 366 -23.28 -27.74 0.12
CA VAL A 366 -23.84 -27.63 -1.24
C VAL A 366 -22.83 -28.06 -2.32
N GLY A 367 -21.56 -28.21 -1.95
CA GLY A 367 -20.49 -28.67 -2.82
C GLY A 367 -19.72 -29.86 -2.27
N GLU A 368 -19.09 -30.60 -3.17
CA GLU A 368 -18.20 -31.72 -2.85
C GLU A 368 -16.81 -31.46 -3.44
N GLY A 369 -15.76 -31.88 -2.74
CA GLY A 369 -14.39 -31.79 -3.23
C GLY A 369 -14.07 -32.86 -4.26
N ILE A 370 -13.00 -32.65 -5.01
CA ILE A 370 -12.43 -33.68 -5.88
C ILE A 370 -11.77 -34.79 -5.06
N LYS A 371 -11.70 -35.99 -5.63
CA LYS A 371 -10.92 -37.11 -5.08
C LYS A 371 -9.60 -37.24 -5.83
N LEU A 372 -8.52 -36.74 -5.23
CA LEU A 372 -7.16 -36.89 -5.73
C LEU A 372 -6.23 -37.46 -4.65
N PRO A 373 -5.12 -38.11 -5.02
CA PRO A 373 -4.07 -38.45 -4.07
C PRO A 373 -3.50 -37.18 -3.42
N GLU A 374 -3.18 -37.26 -2.13
CA GLU A 374 -2.51 -36.16 -1.42
C GLU A 374 -1.12 -35.87 -2.00
N GLU A 375 -0.75 -34.58 -2.06
CA GLU A 375 0.60 -34.15 -2.40
C GLU A 375 1.57 -34.45 -1.25
N LYS A 376 2.62 -35.24 -1.54
CA LYS A 376 3.60 -35.71 -0.54
C LYS A 376 5.05 -35.42 -0.90
N SER A 377 5.30 -35.04 -2.16
CA SER A 377 6.63 -34.82 -2.72
C SER A 377 7.08 -33.37 -2.64
N MET A 378 6.13 -32.43 -2.68
CA MET A 378 6.40 -31.00 -2.67
C MET A 378 6.24 -30.39 -1.27
N LYS A 379 7.11 -29.44 -0.91
CA LYS A 379 6.90 -28.57 0.26
C LYS A 379 5.91 -27.48 -0.09
N PHE A 380 4.86 -27.32 0.69
CA PHE A 380 3.89 -26.25 0.49
C PHE A 380 3.20 -25.88 1.80
N TRP A 381 2.51 -24.74 1.79
CA TRP A 381 1.63 -24.32 2.85
C TRP A 381 0.52 -23.43 2.31
N ASN A 382 -0.71 -23.64 2.77
CA ASN A 382 -1.84 -22.75 2.49
C ASN A 382 -2.01 -21.76 3.65
N ASP A 383 -1.75 -20.48 3.41
CA ASP A 383 -1.72 -19.46 4.46
C ASP A 383 -3.14 -19.02 4.89
N TYR A 384 -4.04 -18.87 3.92
CA TYR A 384 -5.38 -18.33 4.11
C TYR A 384 -6.28 -18.71 2.91
N PRO A 385 -7.60 -18.88 3.11
CA PRO A 385 -8.31 -18.84 4.38
C PRO A 385 -8.14 -20.12 5.20
N GLU A 386 -8.55 -20.06 6.46
CA GLU A 386 -8.79 -21.26 7.25
C GLU A 386 -10.09 -21.94 6.76
N THR A 387 -10.17 -23.27 6.94
CA THR A 387 -11.39 -24.01 6.60
C THR A 387 -12.52 -23.60 7.52
N LEU A 388 -13.75 -23.58 6.99
CA LEU A 388 -14.96 -23.13 7.67
C LEU A 388 -14.94 -21.66 8.11
N GLN A 389 -14.10 -20.82 7.52
CA GLN A 389 -14.19 -19.36 7.68
C GLN A 389 -15.37 -18.80 6.88
N PRO A 390 -16.45 -18.34 7.52
CA PRO A 390 -17.64 -17.85 6.81
C PRO A 390 -17.37 -16.52 6.10
N VAL A 391 -17.94 -16.38 4.90
CA VAL A 391 -17.85 -15.16 4.08
C VAL A 391 -19.22 -14.56 3.83
N TYR A 392 -19.30 -13.23 3.90
CA TYR A 392 -20.54 -12.47 3.75
C TYR A 392 -20.34 -11.39 2.70
N TYR A 393 -21.11 -11.46 1.61
CA TYR A 393 -21.03 -10.42 0.58
C TYR A 393 -21.80 -9.18 1.01
N ASN A 394 -21.08 -8.12 1.31
CA ASN A 394 -21.63 -6.79 1.55
C ASN A 394 -21.38 -5.90 0.31
N PRO A 395 -22.41 -5.61 -0.51
CA PRO A 395 -22.20 -4.76 -1.68
C PRO A 395 -21.83 -3.30 -1.32
N PHE A 396 -22.10 -2.82 -0.09
CA PHE A 396 -21.58 -1.53 0.38
C PHE A 396 -20.07 -1.53 0.55
N SER A 397 -19.47 -2.66 0.92
CA SER A 397 -18.01 -2.81 0.97
C SER A 397 -17.40 -2.59 -0.41
N GLU A 398 -18.02 -3.13 -1.47
CA GLU A 398 -17.60 -2.90 -2.85
C GLU A 398 -17.69 -1.42 -3.25
N GLU A 399 -18.79 -0.72 -2.92
CA GLU A 399 -18.91 0.73 -3.15
C GLU A 399 -17.84 1.54 -2.40
N PHE A 400 -17.56 1.14 -1.16
CA PHE A 400 -16.57 1.78 -0.31
C PHE A 400 -15.13 1.62 -0.83
N TYR A 401 -14.82 0.49 -1.45
CA TYR A 401 -13.56 0.34 -2.20
C TYR A 401 -13.56 1.11 -3.51
N ASN A 402 -14.69 1.17 -4.22
CA ASN A 402 -14.78 1.88 -5.50
C ASN A 402 -14.56 3.39 -5.35
N VAL A 403 -15.14 4.03 -4.32
CA VAL A 403 -14.90 5.46 -4.06
C VAL A 403 -13.43 5.74 -3.72
N ARG A 404 -12.71 4.80 -3.11
CA ARG A 404 -11.27 4.95 -2.78
C ARG A 404 -10.36 4.87 -3.99
N LYS A 405 -10.78 4.16 -5.03
CA LYS A 405 -10.03 4.07 -6.30
C LYS A 405 -10.20 5.30 -7.17
N LYS A 406 -11.30 6.04 -7.00
CA LYS A 406 -11.52 7.31 -7.68
C LYS A 406 -10.65 8.37 -7.01
N ARG A 407 -9.80 9.03 -7.80
CA ARG A 407 -9.06 10.22 -7.35
C ARG A 407 -9.99 11.42 -7.41
#